data_AF-A0A1F4U2C8-F1
#
_entry.id   AF-A0A1F4U2C8-F1
#
_cell.length_a   1.000
_cell.length_b   1.000
_cell.length_c   1.000
_cell.angle_alpha   90.00
_cell.angle_beta   90.00
_cell.angle_gamma   90.00
#
_symmetry.space_group_name_H-M   'P 1'
#
loop_
_entity.id
_entity.type
_entity.pdbx_description
1 polymer ?
#
loop_
_entity_poly.entity_id
_entity_poly.type
_entity_poly.pdbx_seq_one_letter_code
_entity_poly.pdbx_strand_id
1 'polypeptide(L)' 'MSTDQGNTWSYKSTIPNIIYSLAVDPENPDNIYAGSFGNVYRTSDAGNNWKACSIPCHHMPRA' A
#
# COMPACT_ATOMS: atom_id res chain seq x y z
N MET A 1 7.90 -2.39 -8.83
CA MET A 1 8.89 -1.50 -8.17
C MET A 1 10.16 -1.46 -9.01
N SER A 2 10.87 -0.34 -8.99
CA SER A 2 12.15 -0.14 -9.67
C SER A 2 13.23 0.09 -8.62
N THR A 3 14.44 -0.43 -8.86
CA THR A 3 15.63 -0.17 -8.02
C THR A 3 16.71 0.58 -8.79
N ASP A 4 16.41 1.03 -10.00
CA ASP A 4 17.36 1.59 -10.97
C ASP A 4 16.87 2.92 -11.53
N GLN A 5 16.23 3.74 -10.69
CA GLN A 5 15.73 5.08 -11.03
C GLN A 5 14.66 5.09 -12.15
N GLY A 6 13.88 4.01 -12.25
CA GLY A 6 12.78 3.90 -13.22
C GLY A 6 13.19 3.32 -14.57
N ASN A 7 14.44 2.86 -14.72
CA ASN A 7 14.93 2.24 -15.96
C ASN A 7 14.30 0.85 -16.18
N THR A 8 14.06 0.09 -15.11
CA THR A 8 13.35 -1.19 -15.16
C THR A 8 12.33 -1.31 -14.03
N TRP A 9 11.26 -2.06 -14.30
CA TRP A 9 10.18 -2.28 -13.35
C TRP A 9 9.97 -3.78 -13.16
N SER A 10 10.12 -4.24 -11.93
CA SER A 10 9.74 -5.60 -11.56
C SER A 10 8.28 -5.62 -11.11
N TYR A 11 7.48 -6.46 -11.78
CA TYR A 11 6.12 -6.75 -11.34
C TYR A 11 6.18 -7.61 -10.08
N LYS A 12 5.72 -7.06 -8.96
CA LYS A 12 5.53 -7.80 -7.72
C LYS A 12 4.03 -7.92 -7.46
N SER A 13 3.48 -9.09 -7.73
CA SER A 13 2.06 -9.41 -7.47
C SER A 13 1.86 -9.80 -6.00
N THR A 14 2.14 -8.88 -5.08
CA THR A 14 1.94 -9.10 -3.65
C THR A 14 0.62 -8.51 -3.13
N ILE A 15 -0.11 -7.77 -3.98
CA ILE A 15 -1.44 -7.24 -3.66
C ILE A 15 -2.45 -7.85 -4.63
N PRO A 16 -3.50 -8.53 -4.15
CA PRO A 16 -4.45 -9.24 -5.00
C PRO A 16 -5.46 -8.32 -5.71
N ASN A 17 -5.31 -7.00 -5.60
CA ASN A 17 -6.31 -6.02 -6.05
C ASN A 17 -5.70 -4.88 -6.87
N ILE A 18 -6.54 -4.23 -7.67
CA ILE A 18 -6.20 -3.02 -8.42
C ILE A 18 -5.91 -1.88 -7.44
N ILE A 19 -4.78 -1.20 -7.63
CA ILE A 19 -4.40 -0.02 -6.84
C ILE A 19 -4.81 1.23 -7.62
N TYR A 20 -5.51 2.15 -6.96
CA TYR A 20 -5.93 3.43 -7.52
C TYR A 20 -5.04 4.59 -7.09
N SER A 21 -4.38 4.48 -5.94
CA SER A 21 -3.56 5.56 -5.38
C SER A 21 -2.37 5.02 -4.59
N LEU A 22 -1.29 5.79 -4.56
CA LEU A 22 -0.07 5.53 -3.80
C LEU A 22 0.39 6.82 -3.10
N ALA A 23 0.84 6.70 -1.85
CA ALA A 23 1.45 7.79 -1.10
C ALA A 23 2.68 7.29 -0.33
N VAL A 24 3.76 8.06 -0.37
CA VAL A 24 5.01 7.80 0.37
C VAL A 24 5.07 8.73 1.56
N ASP A 25 5.46 8.19 2.72
CA ASP A 25 5.70 8.97 3.93
C ASP A 25 6.96 9.84 3.75
N PRO A 26 6.87 11.18 3.86
CA PRO A 26 8.00 12.07 3.65
C PRO A 26 9.06 11.99 4.76
N GLU A 27 8.70 11.52 5.96
CA GLU A 27 9.64 11.34 7.08
C GLU A 27 10.35 9.97 7.01
N ASN A 28 9.70 8.97 6.40
CA ASN A 28 10.25 7.64 6.21
C ASN A 28 9.86 7.03 4.85
N PRO A 29 10.71 7.17 3.81
CA PRO A 29 10.40 6.68 2.46
C PRO A 29 10.15 5.18 2.33
N ASP A 30 10.53 4.36 3.32
CA ASP A 30 10.23 2.93 3.33
C ASP A 30 8.75 2.65 3.64
N ASN A 31 8.05 3.61 4.24
CA ASN A 31 6.61 3.56 4.47
C ASN A 31 5.86 4.06 3.24
N ILE A 32 5.13 3.15 2.59
CA ILE A 32 4.29 3.47 1.44
C ILE A 32 2.89 2.92 1.69
N TYR A 33 1.88 3.68 1.27
CA TYR A 33 0.47 3.36 1.39
C TYR A 33 -0.14 3.23 0.00
N ALA A 34 -0.93 2.18 -0.21
CA ALA A 34 -1.64 1.92 -1.46
C ALA A 34 -3.15 1.82 -1.20
N GLY A 35 -3.93 2.62 -1.91
CA GLY A 35 -5.39 2.61 -1.87
C GLY A 35 -5.96 1.70 -2.95
N SER A 36 -6.86 0.80 -2.55
CA SER A 36 -7.64 -0.06 -3.43
C SER A 36 -9.14 0.10 -3.14
N PHE A 37 -10.00 -0.63 -3.87
CA PHE A 37 -11.44 -0.61 -3.63
C PHE A 37 -11.74 -1.16 -2.23
N GLY A 38 -12.11 -0.28 -1.29
CA GLY A 38 -12.49 -0.65 0.08
C GLY A 38 -11.35 -1.20 0.95
N ASN A 39 -10.10 -1.17 0.47
CA ASN A 39 -8.94 -1.70 1.19
C ASN A 39 -7.77 -0.73 1.12
N VAL A 40 -7.00 -0.63 2.20
CA VAL A 40 -5.73 0.09 2.24
C VAL A 40 -4.63 -0.93 2.51
N TYR A 41 -3.53 -0.83 1.78
CA TYR A 41 -2.33 -1.62 2.01
C TYR A 41 -1.20 -0.70 2.44
N ARG A 42 -0.33 -1.19 3.32
CA ARG A 42 0.89 -0.51 3.75
C ARG A 42 2.09 -1.44 3.60
N THR A 43 3.21 -0.87 3.19
CA THR A 43 4.55 -1.45 3.30
C THR A 43 5.38 -0.61 4.27
N SER A 44 6.37 -1.22 4.89
CA SER A 44 7.41 -0.57 5.69
C SER A 44 8.80 -0.99 5.23
N ASP A 45 8.90 -1.48 4.00
CA ASP A 45 10.10 -2.01 3.37
C ASP A 45 10.18 -1.60 1.89
N ALA A 46 9.76 -0.37 1.59
CA ALA A 46 9.80 0.26 0.27
C ALA A 46 9.06 -0.52 -0.84
N GLY A 47 7.97 -1.21 -0.47
CA GLY A 47 7.11 -1.94 -1.40
C GLY A 47 7.55 -3.38 -1.69
N ASN A 48 8.49 -3.92 -0.92
CA ASN A 48 8.87 -5.32 -1.01
C ASN A 48 7.77 -6.24 -0.48
N ASN A 49 7.15 -5.88 0.65
CA ASN A 49 6.04 -6.60 1.27
C ASN A 49 4.91 -5.63 1.62
N TRP A 50 3.69 -6.03 1.29
CA TRP A 50 2.48 -5.26 1.57
C TRP A 50 1.61 -5.99 2.59
N LYS A 51 1.09 -5.25 3.55
CA LYS A 51 0.15 -5.72 4.56
C LYS A 51 -1.17 -4.97 4.38
N ALA A 52 -2.29 -5.68 4.39
CA ALA A 52 -3.58 -5.04 4.44
C ALA A 52 -3.72 -4.31 5.78
N CYS A 53 -3.91 -3.00 5.74
CA CYS A 53 -4.40 -2.26 6.89
C CYS A 53 -5.87 -2.61 7.03
N SER A 54 -6.20 -3.43 8.03
CA SER A 54 -7.59 -3.59 8.42
C SER A 54 -8.09 -2.22 8.89
N ILE A 55 -8.86 -1.54 8.05
CA ILE A 55 -9.76 -0.51 8.56
C ILE A 55 -10.79 -1.23 9.43
N PRO A 56 -10.85 -0.99 10.75
CA PRO A 56 -11.83 -1.66 11.59
C PRO A 56 -13.22 -1.19 11.17
N CYS A 57 -13.92 -2.00 10.38
CA CYS A 57 -15.35 -1.86 10.16
C CYS A 57 -16.07 -2.68 11.23
N HIS A 58 -16.31 -2.13 12.43
CA HIS A 58 -17.40 -2.59 13.32
C HIS A 58 -17.65 -1.78 14.63
N HIS A 59 -17.70 -0.44 14.61
CA HIS A 59 -18.41 0.27 15.68
C HIS A 59 -18.97 1.62 15.22
N MET A 60 -19.92 1.58 14.29
CA MET A 60 -20.94 2.63 14.32
C MET A 60 -21.89 2.29 15.49
N PRO A 61 -22.04 3.14 16.51
CA PRO A 61 -23.12 2.96 17.48
C PRO A 61 -24.44 3.08 16.71
N ARG A 62 -25.28 2.03 16.78
CA ARG A 62 -26.69 2.14 16.35
C ARG A 62 -27.32 3.26 17.18
N ALA A 63 -27.85 4.28 16.49
CA ALA A 63 -28.82 5.18 17.07
C ALA A 63 -30.14 4.44 17.34
#